data_AF-A0A949XAG9-F1
#
_entry.id   AF-A0A949XAG9-F1
#
_cell.length_a   1.000
_cell.length_b   1.000
_cell.length_c   1.000
_cell.angle_alpha   90.00
_cell.angle_beta   90.00
_cell.angle_gamma   90.00
#
_symmetry.space_group_name_H-M   'P 1'
#
loop_
_entity.id
_entity.type
_entity.pdbx_description
1 polymer ?
#
loop_
_entity_poly.entity_id
_entity_poly.type
_entity_poly.pdbx_seq_one_letter_code
_entity_poly.pdbx_strand_id
1 'polypeptide(L)'
;MRTPRVSDPSVIALLEIAKVRFALFRERFGRDPGPDEPLLFDPNQEEPTAATRADSRVQLLSAAIASEVDANEVLGLLGYKRGQDT
;
A
#
# COMPACT_ATOMS: atom_id res chain seq x y z
N MET A 1 -7.57 22.05 1.02
CA MET A 1 -6.80 20.82 1.29
C MET A 1 -5.51 21.20 2.01
N ARG A 2 -5.18 20.57 3.14
CA ARG A 2 -3.85 20.74 3.76
C ARG A 2 -2.86 19.88 2.97
N THR A 3 -1.73 20.45 2.55
CA THR A 3 -0.63 19.68 1.96
C THR A 3 0.04 18.89 3.08
N PRO A 4 0.09 17.55 2.99
CA PRO A 4 0.74 16.75 4.01
C PRO A 4 2.24 17.10 4.09
N ARG A 5 2.78 17.25 5.29
CA ARG A 5 4.22 17.34 5.51
C ARG A 5 4.75 15.95 5.79
N VAL A 6 6.03 15.68 5.50
CA VAL A 6 6.67 14.37 5.78
C VAL A 6 6.58 13.99 7.27
N SER A 7 6.42 14.96 8.17
CA SER A 7 6.18 14.74 9.59
C SER A 7 4.76 14.27 9.96
N ASP A 8 3.83 14.22 9.01
CA ASP A 8 2.48 13.74 9.28
C ASP A 8 2.49 12.22 9.51
N PRO A 9 1.90 11.72 10.61
CA PRO A 9 1.91 10.29 10.93
C PRO A 9 1.38 9.40 9.81
N SER A 10 0.41 9.88 9.02
CA SER A 10 -0.14 9.18 7.87
C SER A 10 0.84 9.05 6.70
N VAL A 11 1.72 10.03 6.49
CA VAL A 11 2.79 9.98 5.48
C VAL A 11 3.88 9.01 5.91
N ILE A 12 4.26 9.03 7.20
CA ILE A 12 5.23 8.07 7.76
C ILE A 12 4.69 6.64 7.62
N ALA A 13 3.44 6.40 8.03
CA ALA A 13 2.80 5.10 7.89
C ALA A 13 2.73 4.63 6.43
N LEU A 14 2.41 5.54 5.49
CA LEU A 14 2.42 5.22 4.06
C LEU A 14 3.81 4.80 3.57
N LEU A 15 4.87 5.51 3.99
CA LEU A 15 6.24 5.18 3.60
C LEU A 15 6.68 3.82 4.15
N GLU A 16 6.34 3.49 5.40
CA GLU A 16 6.65 2.18 5.96
C GLU A 16 5.92 1.04 5.25
N ILE A 17 4.63 1.23 4.95
CA ILE A 17 3.86 0.28 4.13
C ILE A 17 4.48 0.14 2.74
N ALA A 18 4.88 1.25 2.10
CA ALA A 18 5.50 1.24 0.78
C ALA A 18 6.81 0.45 0.78
N LYS A 19 7.65 0.56 1.82
CA LYS A 19 8.88 -0.23 1.95
C LYS A 19 8.60 -1.73 2.00
N VAL A 20 7.61 -2.16 2.79
CA VAL A 20 7.21 -3.57 2.88
C VAL A 20 6.75 -4.08 1.51
N ARG A 21 5.88 -3.32 0.84
CA ARG A 21 5.35 -3.70 -0.48
C ARG A 21 6.43 -3.70 -1.57
N PHE A 22 7.37 -2.76 -1.52
CA PHE A 22 8.53 -2.72 -2.41
C PHE A 22 9.40 -3.96 -2.23
N ALA A 23 9.66 -4.39 -0.99
CA ALA A 23 10.43 -5.60 -0.72
C ALA A 23 9.73 -6.85 -1.29
N LEU A 24 8.42 -6.98 -1.08
CA LEU A 24 7.61 -8.09 -1.65
C LEU A 24 7.57 -8.07 -3.18
N PHE A 25 7.57 -6.89 -3.80
CA PHE A 25 7.69 -6.77 -5.25
C PHE A 25 9.00 -7.39 -5.74
N ARG A 26 10.13 -7.01 -5.11
CA ARG A 26 11.45 -7.54 -5.48
C ARG A 26 11.54 -9.05 -5.29
N GLU A 27 10.97 -9.56 -4.20
CA GLU A 27 10.90 -10.99 -3.95
C GLU A 27 10.12 -11.72 -5.04
N ARG A 28 8.99 -11.15 -5.50
CA ARG A 28 8.13 -11.77 -6.51
C ARG A 28 8.69 -11.71 -7.93
N PHE A 29 9.30 -10.59 -8.31
CA PHE A 29 9.67 -10.29 -9.71
C PHE A 29 11.19 -10.23 -9.95
N GLY A 30 12.01 -10.36 -8.90
CA GLY A 30 13.47 -10.41 -9.00
C GLY A 30 14.14 -9.09 -9.38
N ARG A 31 13.41 -7.96 -9.36
CA ARG A 31 13.90 -6.62 -9.70
C ARG A 31 13.17 -5.53 -8.92
N ASP A 32 13.74 -4.33 -8.89
CA ASP A 32 13.05 -3.16 -8.38
C ASP A 32 11.82 -2.82 -9.26
N PRO A 33 10.72 -2.30 -8.67
CA PRO A 33 9.60 -1.76 -9.42
C PRO A 33 10.01 -0.46 -10.14
N GLY A 34 9.51 -0.30 -11.36
CA GLY A 34 9.52 0.96 -12.08
C GLY A 34 8.61 2.01 -11.42
N PRO A 35 8.74 3.29 -11.81
CA PRO A 35 8.01 4.39 -11.18
C PRO A 35 6.48 4.29 -11.29
N ASP A 36 5.99 3.65 -12.36
CA ASP A 36 4.55 3.51 -12.63
C ASP A 36 4.02 2.10 -12.33
N GLU A 37 4.85 1.22 -11.75
CA GLU A 37 4.43 -0.15 -11.45
C GLU A 37 3.68 -0.27 -10.12
N PRO A 38 2.71 -1.18 -10.05
CA PRO A 38 1.88 -1.31 -8.87
C PRO A 38 2.65 -1.97 -7.72
N LEU A 39 2.80 -1.27 -6.59
CA LEU A 39 3.29 -1.88 -5.34
C LEU A 39 2.22 -2.77 -4.67
N LEU A 40 0.95 -2.52 -4.96
CA LEU A 40 -0.17 -3.38 -4.61
C LEU A 40 -0.53 -4.19 -5.86
N PHE A 41 0.00 -5.41 -5.95
CA PHE A 41 -0.05 -6.24 -7.17
C PHE A 41 -0.69 -7.60 -6.90
N ASP A 42 -1.27 -8.21 -7.93
CA ASP A 42 -1.75 -9.59 -7.88
C ASP A 42 -0.53 -10.54 -7.91
N PRO A 43 -0.25 -11.30 -6.85
CA PRO A 43 0.92 -12.17 -6.79
C PRO A 43 0.84 -13.35 -7.77
N ASN A 44 -0.34 -13.66 -8.31
CA ASN A 44 -0.54 -14.80 -9.20
C ASN A 44 -0.28 -14.47 -10.68
N GLN A 45 -0.14 -13.19 -11.03
CA GLN A 45 0.19 -12.79 -12.40
C GLN A 45 1.68 -12.94 -12.66
N GLU A 46 2.04 -13.30 -13.90
CA GLU A 46 3.43 -13.39 -14.34
C GLU A 46 4.09 -12.01 -14.36
N GLU A 47 3.34 -10.98 -14.73
CA GLU A 47 3.78 -9.58 -14.80
C GLU A 47 3.16 -8.72 -13.69
N PRO A 48 3.80 -7.60 -13.29
CA PRO A 48 3.30 -6.66 -12.28
C PRO A 48 1.94 -6.06 -12.63
N THR A 49 0.89 -6.75 -12.22
CA THR A 49 -0.50 -6.36 -12.48
C THR A 49 -1.13 -5.84 -11.20
N ALA A 50 -1.84 -4.72 -11.29
CA ALA A 50 -2.47 -4.10 -10.12
C ALA A 50 -3.45 -5.08 -9.44
N ALA A 51 -3.39 -5.15 -8.12
CA ALA A 51 -4.30 -5.96 -7.33
C ALA A 51 -5.74 -5.43 -7.45
N THR A 52 -6.73 -6.30 -7.23
CA THR A 52 -8.11 -5.84 -7.07
C THR A 52 -8.22 -4.89 -5.87
N ARG A 53 -9.32 -4.13 -5.79
CA ARG A 53 -9.54 -3.23 -4.63
C ARG A 53 -9.60 -3.99 -3.31
N ALA A 54 -10.21 -5.17 -3.30
CA ALA A 54 -10.30 -6.01 -2.10
C ALA A 54 -8.91 -6.51 -1.69
N ASP A 55 -8.13 -7.02 -2.64
CA ASP A 55 -6.79 -7.55 -2.37
C ASP A 55 -5.82 -6.43 -1.96
N SER A 56 -5.91 -5.27 -2.61
CA SER A 56 -5.14 -4.07 -2.23
C SER A 56 -5.38 -3.69 -0.77
N ARG A 57 -6.64 -3.76 -0.31
CA ARG A 57 -6.98 -3.49 1.09
C ARG A 57 -6.36 -4.52 2.04
N VAL A 58 -6.37 -5.81 1.68
CA VAL A 58 -5.71 -6.87 2.46
C VAL A 58 -4.21 -6.61 2.51
N GLN A 59 -3.58 -6.31 1.39
CA GLN A 59 -2.15 -6.03 1.30
C GLN A 59 -1.74 -4.81 2.14
N LEU A 60 -2.54 -3.75 2.15
CA LEU A 60 -2.33 -2.58 3.01
C LEU A 60 -2.41 -2.94 4.49
N LEU A 61 -3.43 -3.72 4.89
CA LEU A 61 -3.59 -4.17 6.28
C LEU A 61 -2.43 -5.05 6.73
N SER A 62 -2.03 -6.04 5.91
CA SER A 62 -0.91 -6.92 6.20
C SER A 62 0.42 -6.17 6.29
N ALA A 63 0.66 -5.21 5.40
CA ALA A 63 1.86 -4.38 5.44
C ALA A 63 1.89 -3.48 6.69
N ALA A 64 0.75 -2.89 7.06
CA ALA A 64 0.64 -2.07 8.25
C ALA A 64 0.95 -2.86 9.53
N ILE A 65 0.46 -4.11 9.62
CA ILE A 65 0.80 -5.03 10.72
C ILE A 65 2.31 -5.32 10.72
N ALA A 66 2.88 -5.67 9.56
CA ALA A 66 4.30 -6.01 9.44
C ALA A 66 5.24 -4.85 9.76
N SER A 67 4.79 -3.60 9.57
CA SER A 67 5.57 -2.40 9.89
C SER A 67 5.15 -1.72 11.20
N GLU A 68 4.24 -2.31 11.97
CA GLU A 68 3.74 -1.79 13.25
C GLU A 68 3.16 -0.35 13.15
N VAL A 69 2.45 -0.03 12.06
CA VAL A 69 1.80 1.27 11.86
C VAL A 69 0.27 1.17 11.83
N ASP A 70 -0.43 2.27 12.10
CA ASP A 70 -1.88 2.30 12.04
C ASP A 70 -2.38 2.28 10.59
N ALA A 71 -3.05 1.19 10.21
CA ALA A 71 -3.62 1.03 8.88
C ALA A 71 -4.72 2.05 8.56
N ASN A 72 -5.44 2.58 9.56
CA ASN A 72 -6.56 3.50 9.33
C ASN A 72 -6.09 4.85 8.78
N GLU A 73 -4.92 5.30 9.20
CA GLU A 73 -4.28 6.53 8.71
C GLU A 73 -4.00 6.44 7.20
N VAL A 74 -3.59 5.27 6.73
CA VAL A 74 -3.23 5.05 5.32
C VAL A 74 -4.45 4.68 4.46
N LEU A 75 -5.35 3.83 4.97
CA LEU A 75 -6.61 3.51 4.28
C LEU A 75 -7.46 4.76 4.05
N GLY A 76 -7.44 5.69 5.00
CA GLY A 76 -8.08 7.00 4.90
C GLY A 76 -7.54 7.85 3.75
N LEU A 77 -6.21 7.90 3.64
CA LEU A 77 -5.49 8.66 2.62
C LEU A 77 -5.69 8.10 1.21
N LEU A 78 -5.72 6.76 1.09
CA LEU A 78 -5.81 6.05 -0.19
C LEU A 78 -7.25 5.78 -0.66
N GLY A 79 -8.26 6.30 0.04
CA GLY A 79 -9.66 6.17 -0.38
C GLY A 79 -10.27 4.77 -0.15
N TYR A 80 -9.71 3.98 0.76
CA TYR A 80 -10.24 2.67 1.17
C TYR A 80 -11.12 2.73 2.42
N LYS A 81 -11.56 3.92 2.84
CA LYS A 81 -12.54 4.05 3.94
C LYS A 81 -13.77 3.19 3.62
N ARG A 82 -14.24 2.43 4.62
CA ARG A 82 -15.53 1.73 4.57
C ARG A 82 -16.58 2.74 4.14
N GLY A 83 -17.40 2.39 3.15
CA GLY A 83 -18.54 3.20 2.76
C GLY A 83 -19.36 3.57 3.99
N GLN A 84 -19.59 4.88 4.16
CA GLN A 84 -20.92 5.34 4.50
C GLN A 84 -21.75 5.18 3.23
N ASP A 85 -22.16 3.94 2.95
CA ASP A 85 -23.29 3.66 2.07
C ASP A 85 -24.48 3.44 2.99
N THR A 86 -25.12 4.53 3.41
CA THR A 86 -26.53 4.56 3.85
C THR A 86 -27.09 5.93 3.54
#